data_AF-A0AAW5CMB8-F1
#
_entry.id   AF-A0AAW5CMB8-F1
#
_cell.length_a   1.000
_cell.length_b   1.000
_cell.length_c   1.000
_cell.angle_alpha   90.00
_cell.angle_beta   90.00
_cell.angle_gamma   90.00
#
_symmetry.space_group_name_H-M   'P 1'
#
loop_
_entity.id
_entity.type
_entity.pdbx_description
1 polymer ?
#
loop_
_entity_poly.entity_id
_entity_poly.type
_entity_poly.pdbx_seq_one_letter_code
_entity_poly.pdbx_strand_id
1 'polypeptide(L)'
;ELSWERLVRMKRLVFGLGAAQLFGSTILIAALMYGFLQARLSSSFIIGAALAMSSTAIVIPVLAESRRLNRAVGRTAFSVLLFQ
;
A
#
# COMPACT_ATOMS: atom_id res chain seq x y z
N GLU A 1 -13.01 5.87 -14.95
CA GLU A 1 -13.37 6.68 -13.77
C GLU A 1 -13.83 5.77 -12.63
N LEU A 2 -13.35 5.99 -11.42
CA LEU A 2 -13.77 5.22 -10.24
C LEU A 2 -15.21 5.60 -9.89
N SER A 3 -16.18 4.70 -10.12
CA SER A 3 -17.55 4.95 -9.66
C SER A 3 -17.61 4.87 -8.14
N TRP A 4 -18.41 5.74 -7.52
CA TRP A 4 -18.65 5.77 -6.08
C TRP A 4 -19.07 4.38 -5.54
N GLU A 5 -19.92 3.68 -6.28
CA GLU A 5 -20.35 2.32 -5.95
C GLU A 5 -19.20 1.30 -5.89
N ARG A 6 -18.20 1.46 -6.76
CA ARG A 6 -17.00 0.61 -6.76
C ARG A 6 -16.14 0.90 -5.55
N LEU A 7 -16.01 2.17 -5.15
CA LEU A 7 -15.31 2.57 -3.93
C LEU A 7 -15.97 1.96 -2.69
N VAL A 8 -17.29 2.11 -2.55
CA VAL A 8 -18.04 1.59 -1.39
C VAL A 8 -17.93 0.06 -1.30
N ARG A 9 -18.00 -0.65 -2.43
CA ARG A 9 -17.78 -2.11 -2.48
C ARG A 9 -16.37 -2.53 -2.06
N MET A 10 -15.38 -1.67 -2.30
CA MET A 10 -13.97 -1.93 -1.96
C MET A 10 -13.54 -1.32 -0.64
N LYS A 11 -14.40 -0.59 0.09
CA LYS A 11 -14.04 0.17 1.30
C LYS A 11 -13.28 -0.64 2.33
N ARG A 12 -13.67 -1.90 2.54
CA ARG A 12 -13.05 -2.79 3.53
C ARG A 12 -11.66 -3.28 3.09
N LEU A 13 -11.46 -3.43 1.77
CA LEU A 13 -10.13 -3.73 1.23
C LEU A 13 -9.23 -2.49 1.29
N VAL A 14 -9.74 -1.32 0.92
CA VAL A 14 -8.97 -0.06 0.91
C VAL A 14 -8.59 0.35 2.33
N PHE A 15 -9.58 0.59 3.19
CA PHE A 15 -9.34 1.09 4.55
C PHE A 15 -8.96 0.00 5.55
N GLY A 16 -9.22 -1.28 5.25
CA GLY A 16 -8.79 -2.39 6.10
C GLY A 16 -7.43 -2.92 5.68
N LEU A 17 -7.37 -3.51 4.48
CA LEU A 17 -6.17 -4.19 4.00
C LEU A 17 -5.10 -3.21 3.49
N GLY A 18 -5.48 -2.14 2.80
CA GLY A 18 -4.55 -1.07 2.40
C GLY A 18 -3.91 -0.39 3.60
N ALA A 19 -4.71 -0.03 4.61
CA ALA A 19 -4.19 0.52 5.87
C ALA A 19 -3.27 -0.47 6.61
N ALA A 20 -3.70 -1.73 6.75
CA ALA A 20 -2.90 -2.75 7.41
C ALA A 20 -1.57 -3.00 6.68
N GLN A 21 -1.57 -2.96 5.34
CA GLN A 21 -0.34 -3.09 4.56
C GLN A 21 0.57 -1.87 4.79
N LEU A 22 0.06 -0.65 4.64
CA LEU A 22 0.90 0.56 4.79
C LEU A 22 1.49 0.64 6.19
N PHE A 23 0.64 0.65 7.22
CA PHE A 23 1.10 0.76 8.60
C PHE A 23 1.93 -0.45 9.04
N GLY A 24 1.53 -1.66 8.64
CA GLY A 24 2.29 -2.87 8.95
C GLY A 24 3.69 -2.87 8.35
N SER A 25 3.81 -2.51 7.06
CA SER A 25 5.11 -2.38 6.39
C SER A 25 5.94 -1.23 6.98
N THR A 26 5.34 -0.07 7.25
CA THR A 26 6.05 1.06 7.88
C THR A 26 6.59 0.70 9.26
N ILE A 27 5.78 0.10 10.13
CA ILE A 27 6.20 -0.31 11.47
C ILE A 27 7.31 -1.35 11.39
N LEU A 28 7.17 -2.35 10.52
CA LEU A 28 8.18 -3.41 10.37
C LEU A 28 9.52 -2.83 9.91
N ILE A 29 9.52 -1.95 8.91
CA ILE A 29 10.75 -1.32 8.40
C ILE A 29 11.32 -0.35 9.42
N ALA A 30 10.50 0.46 10.09
CA ALA A 30 10.95 1.39 11.12
C ALA A 30 11.57 0.66 12.32
N ALA A 31 11.00 -0.48 12.73
CA ALA A 31 11.55 -1.34 13.78
C ALA A 31 12.91 -1.91 13.39
N LEU A 32 13.07 -2.35 12.13
CA LEU A 32 14.37 -2.81 11.62
C LEU A 32 15.41 -1.67 11.59
N MET A 33 15.04 -0.48 11.13
CA MET A 33 15.94 0.68 11.08
C MET A 33 16.35 1.16 12.47
N TYR A 34 15.42 1.18 13.43
CA TYR A 34 15.71 1.54 14.81
C TYR A 34 16.59 0.49 15.49
N GLY A 35 16.27 -0.79 15.35
CA GLY A 35 16.96 -1.89 16.04
C GLY A 35 18.35 -2.20 15.49
N PHE A 36 18.53 -2.22 14.16
CA PHE A 36 19.79 -2.61 13.53
C PHE A 36 20.70 -1.42 13.19
N LEU A 37 20.12 -0.28 12.81
CA LEU A 37 20.87 0.89 12.35
C LEU A 37 21.02 1.98 13.42
N GLN A 38 20.39 1.79 14.60
CA GLN A 38 20.35 2.79 15.69
C GLN A 38 19.91 4.19 15.21
N ALA A 39 19.13 4.24 14.13
CA ALA A 39 18.66 5.49 13.55
C ALA A 39 17.66 6.15 14.50
N ARG A 40 17.62 7.50 14.51
CA ARG A 40 16.62 8.26 15.29
C ARG A 40 15.22 7.78 14.93
N LEU A 41 14.37 7.65 15.94
CA LEU A 41 12.97 7.18 15.80
C LEU A 41 12.23 7.93 14.69
N SER A 42 12.40 9.26 14.63
CA SER A 42 11.81 10.12 13.61
C SER A 42 12.24 9.75 12.18
N SER A 43 13.54 9.52 11.97
CA SER A 43 14.11 9.15 10.68
C SER A 43 13.67 7.75 10.24
N SER A 44 13.65 6.79 11.18
CA SER A 44 13.21 5.41 10.92
C SER A 44 11.76 5.34 10.45
N PHE A 45 10.87 6.14 11.05
CA PHE A 45 9.47 6.21 10.61
C PHE A 45 9.32 6.86 9.24
N ILE A 46 10.03 7.96 8.96
CA ILE A 46 9.97 8.63 7.66
C ILE A 46 10.46 7.68 6.56
N ILE A 47 11.59 7.00 6.77
CA ILE A 47 12.14 6.03 5.82
C ILE A 47 11.21 4.84 5.67
N GLY A 48 10.67 4.30 6.77
CA GLY A 48 9.73 3.18 6.73
C GLY A 48 8.41 3.52 6.01
N ALA A 49 7.91 4.74 6.17
CA ALA A 49 6.74 5.22 5.44
C ALA A 49 7.04 5.38 3.95
N ALA A 50 8.17 6.00 3.60
CA ALA A 50 8.59 6.18 2.22
C ALA A 50 8.80 4.85 1.48
N LEU A 51 9.39 3.85 2.15
CA LEU A 51 9.61 2.52 1.57
C LEU A 51 8.35 1.66 1.49
N ALA A 52 7.35 1.91 2.34
CA ALA A 52 6.09 1.18 2.32
C ALA A 52 5.15 1.63 1.18
N MET A 53 5.32 2.84 0.65
CA MET A 53 4.57 3.34 -0.49
C MET A 53 4.96 2.61 -1.78
N SER A 54 3.95 2.14 -2.51
CA SER A 54 4.07 1.53 -3.84
C SER A 54 3.85 2.56 -4.94
N SER A 55 4.53 2.39 -6.07
CA SER A 55 4.37 3.28 -7.21
C SER A 55 3.07 2.98 -7.97
N THR A 56 2.02 3.73 -7.67
CA THR A 56 0.70 3.64 -8.32
C THR A 56 0.78 3.82 -9.83
N ALA A 57 1.69 4.68 -10.29
CA ALA A 57 1.92 4.96 -11.72
C ALA A 57 2.46 3.75 -12.49
N ILE A 58 3.18 2.83 -11.82
CA ILE A 58 3.79 1.67 -12.46
C ILE A 58 2.87 0.44 -12.34
N VAL A 59 2.26 0.23 -11.19
CA VAL A 59 1.52 -1.02 -10.90
C VAL A 59 0.17 -1.07 -11.63
N ILE A 60 -0.54 0.06 -11.76
CA ILE A 60 -1.86 0.09 -12.41
C ILE A 60 -1.78 -0.29 -13.90
N PRO A 61 -0.89 0.30 -14.73
CA PRO A 61 -0.73 -0.11 -16.13
C PRO A 61 -0.37 -1.59 -16.28
N VAL A 62 0.57 -2.11 -15.48
CA VAL A 62 1.00 -3.52 -15.54
C VAL A 62 -0.16 -4.48 -15.23
N LEU A 63 -1.00 -4.16 -14.24
CA LEU A 63 -2.19 -4.96 -13.92
C LEU A 63 -3.26 -4.87 -15.01
N ALA A 64 -3.39 -3.72 -15.66
CA ALA A 64 -4.31 -3.51 -16.78
C ALA A 64 -3.87 -4.31 -18.02
N GLU A 65 -2.59 -4.24 -18.38
CA GLU A 65 -1.97 -4.98 -19.48
C GLU A 65 -2.11 -6.50 -19.29
N SER A 66 -1.91 -6.97 -18.05
CA SER A 66 -2.07 -8.38 -17.70
C SER A 66 -3.53 -8.86 -17.63
N ARG A 67 -4.54 -8.01 -17.87
CA ARG A 67 -5.98 -8.24 -17.60
C ARG A 67 -6.28 -8.75 -16.18
N ARG A 68 -5.41 -8.45 -15.22
CA ARG A 68 -5.52 -8.93 -13.82
C ARG A 68 -6.29 -7.97 -12.91
N LEU A 69 -6.62 -6.77 -13.40
CA LEU A 69 -7.30 -5.73 -12.63
C LEU A 69 -8.62 -6.18 -11.96
N ASN A 70 -9.39 -7.05 -12.63
CA ASN A 70 -10.66 -7.59 -12.11
C ASN A 70 -10.52 -8.92 -11.34
N ARG A 71 -9.31 -9.50 -11.27
CA ARG A 71 -9.04 -10.71 -10.48
C ARG A 71 -8.82 -10.33 -9.01
N ALA A 72 -8.90 -11.32 -8.11
CA ALA A 72 -8.69 -11.11 -6.67
C ALA A 72 -7.40 -10.33 -6.37
N VAL A 73 -6.29 -10.72 -7.00
CA VAL A 73 -4.97 -10.05 -6.86
C VAL A 73 -5.01 -8.59 -7.30
N GLY A 74 -5.66 -8.28 -8.43
CA GLY A 74 -5.78 -6.90 -8.92
C GLY A 74 -6.61 -6.01 -8.00
N ARG A 75 -7.69 -6.53 -7.42
CA ARG A 75 -8.49 -5.79 -6.43
C ARG A 75 -7.71 -5.49 -5.15
N THR A 76 -6.91 -6.44 -4.68
CA THR A 76 -6.06 -6.27 -3.49
C THR A 76 -4.96 -5.23 -3.75
N ALA A 77 -4.23 -5.34 -4.86
CA ALA A 77 -3.21 -4.37 -5.24
C ALA A 77 -3.81 -2.97 -5.43
N PHE A 78 -4.95 -2.87 -6.14
CA PHE A 78 -5.67 -1.62 -6.30
C PHE A 78 -6.13 -1.02 -4.97
N SER A 79 -6.57 -1.85 -4.02
CA SER A 79 -7.01 -1.35 -2.71
C SER A 79 -5.88 -0.77 -1.87
N VAL A 80 -4.69 -1.35 -1.96
CA VAL A 80 -3.47 -0.82 -1.33
C VAL A 80 -3.10 0.52 -1.97
N LEU A 81 -3.06 0.58 -3.30
CA LEU A 81 -2.70 1.78 -4.06
C LEU A 81 -3.69 2.94 -3.92
N LEU A 82 -4.94 2.66 -3.58
CA LEU A 82 -5.95 3.70 -3.34
C LEU A 82 -5.90 4.24 -1.91
N PHE A 83 -5.34 3.47 -0.97
CA PHE A 83 -5.18 3.90 0.42
C PHE A 83 -3.94 4.78 0.59
N GLN A 84 -2.87 4.44 -0.14
CA GLN A 84 -1.63 5.22 -0.22
C GLN A 84 -1.83 6.52 -0.98
#